data_AF-A0A2G9UJ32-F1
#
_entry.id   AF-A0A2G9UJ32-F1
#
_cell.length_a   1.000
_cell.length_b   1.000
_cell.length_c   1.000
_cell.angle_alpha   90.00
_cell.angle_beta   90.00
_cell.angle_gamma   90.00
#
_symmetry.space_group_name_H-M   'P 1'
#
loop_
_entity.id
_entity.type
_entity.pdbx_description
1 polymer ?
#
loop_
_entity_poly.entity_id
_entity_poly.type
_entity_poly.pdbx_seq_one_letter_code
_entity_poly.pdbx_strand_id
1 'polypeptide(L)'
;TDHEIYAVTRFQVFVLGGIVDRVPEKGIPRKASLETAIAEEVRSMKLPLDKYVTWKSGTKFLTLTAVFSILRNTYNSGGDWETALRKSIPVRNVRSAEEKSPAGRVLHDKIRRFDQQLLKMVEREIGKEAIRGNL
;
A
#
# COMPACT_ATOMS: atom_id res chain seq x y z
N THR A 1 -14.88 9.77 -6.59
CA THR A 1 -16.21 9.16 -6.42
C THR A 1 -16.42 8.88 -4.96
N ASP A 2 -17.60 9.22 -4.44
CA ASP A 2 -18.00 8.91 -3.07
C ASP A 2 -18.84 7.63 -2.97
N HIS A 3 -19.18 7.04 -4.11
CA HIS A 3 -19.95 5.79 -4.17
C HIS A 3 -19.08 4.59 -3.81
N GLU A 4 -19.48 3.87 -2.77
CA GLU A 4 -18.82 2.64 -2.34
C GLU A 4 -19.46 1.40 -2.96
N ILE A 5 -18.63 0.39 -3.22
CA ILE A 5 -19.12 -0.93 -3.58
C ILE A 5 -19.77 -1.58 -2.35
N TYR A 6 -21.04 -1.95 -2.48
CA TYR A 6 -21.80 -2.61 -1.41
C TYR A 6 -21.81 -4.13 -1.57
N ALA A 7 -21.79 -4.63 -2.81
CA ALA A 7 -21.79 -6.05 -3.12
C ALA A 7 -21.00 -6.33 -4.40
N VAL A 8 -20.41 -7.52 -4.46
CA VAL A 8 -19.76 -8.08 -5.65
C VAL A 8 -20.63 -9.24 -6.13
N THR A 9 -21.19 -9.13 -7.33
CA THR A 9 -22.14 -10.10 -7.89
C THR A 9 -21.65 -10.60 -9.24
N ARG A 10 -22.17 -11.76 -9.68
CA ARG A 10 -21.75 -12.41 -10.94
C ARG A 10 -22.09 -11.64 -12.22
N PHE A 11 -22.96 -10.64 -12.13
CA PHE A 11 -23.44 -9.87 -13.27
C PHE A 11 -22.74 -8.52 -13.43
N GLN A 12 -21.77 -8.23 -12.57
CA GLN A 12 -21.02 -6.98 -12.62
C GLN A 12 -19.69 -7.21 -13.32
N VAL A 13 -19.35 -6.28 -14.22
CA VAL A 13 -18.02 -6.19 -14.82
C VAL A 13 -17.27 -5.07 -14.12
N PHE A 14 -16.10 -5.38 -13.57
CA PHE A 14 -15.24 -4.40 -12.92
C PHE A 14 -14.04 -4.11 -13.81
N VAL A 15 -13.77 -2.83 -14.05
CA VAL A 15 -12.56 -2.36 -14.73
C VAL A 15 -11.59 -1.88 -13.67
N LEU A 16 -10.37 -2.41 -13.68
CA LEU A 16 -9.31 -2.04 -12.74
C LEU A 16 -8.19 -1.35 -13.51
N GLY A 17 -7.70 -0.22 -12.99
CA GLY A 17 -6.55 0.48 -13.56
C GLY A 17 -5.29 -0.38 -13.47
N GLY A 18 -4.69 -0.69 -14.62
CA GLY A 18 -3.47 -1.51 -14.72
C GLY A 18 -2.16 -0.73 -14.54
N ILE A 19 -2.16 0.32 -13.72
CA ILE A 19 -1.02 1.21 -13.52
C ILE A 19 -0.36 1.00 -12.16
N VAL A 20 0.97 1.09 -12.09
CA VAL A 20 1.74 1.11 -10.85
C VAL A 20 2.54 2.41 -10.79
N ASP A 21 1.92 3.44 -10.22
CA ASP A 21 2.36 4.84 -10.24
C ASP A 21 3.14 5.24 -8.98
N ARG A 22 4.05 4.37 -8.50
CA ARG A 22 4.83 4.64 -7.28
C ARG A 22 5.65 5.93 -7.39
N VAL A 23 6.08 6.27 -8.61
CA VAL A 23 6.74 7.52 -8.95
C VAL A 23 5.79 8.30 -9.87
N PRO A 24 5.53 9.60 -9.62
CA PRO A 24 4.72 10.40 -10.52
C PRO A 24 5.30 10.40 -11.93
N GLU A 25 4.54 9.92 -12.89
CA GLU A 25 4.92 9.93 -14.30
C GLU A 25 4.53 11.28 -14.93
N LYS A 26 5.47 11.88 -15.68
CA LYS A 26 5.24 13.20 -16.26
C LYS A 26 4.11 13.13 -17.27
N GLY A 27 3.06 13.93 -17.06
CA GLY A 27 1.89 13.98 -17.94
C GLY A 27 0.78 12.99 -17.56
N ILE A 28 0.96 12.16 -16.53
CA ILE A 28 -0.11 11.29 -16.02
C ILE A 28 -0.62 11.85 -14.68
N PRO A 29 -1.89 12.29 -14.61
CA PRO A 29 -2.49 12.73 -13.36
C PRO A 29 -2.56 11.59 -12.32
N ARG A 30 -2.43 11.92 -11.04
CA ARG A 30 -2.54 10.94 -9.93
C ARG A 30 -3.88 10.19 -9.90
N LYS A 31 -4.91 10.75 -10.52
CA LYS A 31 -6.26 10.16 -10.60
C LYS A 31 -6.62 9.81 -12.04
N ALA A 32 -5.64 9.49 -12.89
CA ALA A 32 -5.83 9.18 -14.31
C ALA A 32 -7.00 8.21 -14.55
N SER A 33 -7.06 7.09 -13.82
CA SER A 33 -8.16 6.11 -13.97
C SER A 33 -9.55 6.69 -13.67
N LEU A 34 -9.67 7.61 -12.71
CA LEU A 34 -10.94 8.27 -12.38
C LEU A 34 -11.29 9.31 -13.45
N GLU A 35 -10.31 10.08 -13.91
CA GLU A 35 -10.50 11.09 -14.96
C GLU A 35 -10.94 10.43 -16.27
N THR A 36 -10.29 9.34 -16.68
CA THR A 36 -10.71 8.53 -17.83
C THR A 36 -12.12 7.96 -17.63
N ALA A 37 -12.42 7.39 -16.46
CA ALA A 37 -13.76 6.84 -16.23
C ALA A 37 -14.86 7.92 -16.27
N ILE A 38 -14.58 9.15 -15.83
CA ILE A 38 -15.53 10.28 -15.95
C ILE A 38 -15.70 10.66 -17.42
N ALA A 39 -14.61 10.78 -18.17
CA ALA A 39 -14.65 11.14 -19.59
C ALA A 39 -15.39 10.12 -20.45
N GLU A 40 -15.26 8.83 -20.13
CA GLU A 40 -15.90 7.71 -20.83
C GLU A 40 -17.28 7.35 -20.24
N GLU A 41 -17.82 8.18 -19.34
CA GLU A 41 -19.12 7.96 -18.67
C GLU A 41 -19.25 6.61 -17.95
N VAL A 42 -18.12 6.04 -17.52
CA VAL A 42 -18.06 4.79 -16.77
C VAL A 42 -18.27 5.06 -15.29
N ARG A 43 -19.24 4.35 -14.69
CA ARG A 43 -19.53 4.43 -13.27
C ARG A 43 -18.30 4.07 -12.43
N SER A 44 -17.80 5.05 -11.69
CA SER A 44 -16.67 4.89 -10.78
C SER A 44 -17.13 4.57 -9.35
N MET A 45 -16.56 3.54 -8.74
CA MET A 45 -16.84 3.16 -7.35
C MET A 45 -15.53 2.96 -6.57
N LYS A 46 -15.57 3.16 -5.25
CA LYS A 46 -14.45 2.90 -4.33
C LYS A 46 -14.72 1.69 -3.45
N LEU A 47 -13.65 1.04 -2.98
CA LEU A 47 -13.77 -0.01 -1.96
C LEU A 47 -14.26 0.59 -0.62
N PRO A 48 -15.05 -0.15 0.18
CA PRO A 48 -15.56 0.31 1.47
C PRO A 48 -14.50 0.27 2.57
N LEU A 49 -13.31 0.83 2.34
CA LEU A 49 -12.14 0.69 3.22
C LEU A 49 -12.41 1.23 4.63
N ASP A 50 -13.01 2.42 4.72
CA ASP A 50 -13.24 3.12 6.00
C ASP A 50 -14.28 2.43 6.90
N LYS A 51 -15.09 1.53 6.33
CA LYS A 51 -16.07 0.73 7.10
C LYS A 51 -15.44 -0.43 7.84
N TYR A 52 -14.40 -1.04 7.28
CA TYR A 52 -13.84 -2.31 7.77
C TYR A 52 -12.40 -2.18 8.25
N VAL A 53 -11.70 -1.08 7.93
CA VAL A 53 -10.27 -0.94 8.18
C VAL A 53 -9.92 0.42 8.75
N THR A 54 -9.40 0.41 9.97
CA THR A 54 -8.78 1.59 10.58
C THR A 54 -7.41 1.84 9.94
N TRP A 55 -7.34 2.81 9.03
CA TRP A 55 -6.10 3.16 8.34
C TRP A 55 -5.16 3.93 9.29
N LYS A 56 -3.93 3.45 9.46
CA LYS A 56 -2.92 4.04 10.36
C LYS A 56 -1.77 4.70 9.62
N SER A 57 -1.39 4.21 8.43
CA SER A 57 -0.28 4.78 7.67
C SER A 57 -0.37 4.52 6.17
N GLY A 58 0.35 5.34 5.38
CA GLY A 58 0.42 5.22 3.93
C GLY A 58 -0.87 5.65 3.19
N THR A 59 -0.83 5.58 1.86
CA THR A 59 -1.96 5.94 1.00
C THR A 59 -2.98 4.79 0.90
N LYS A 60 -4.22 5.10 0.53
CA LYS A 60 -5.28 4.12 0.25
C LYS A 60 -5.29 3.65 -1.22
N PHE A 61 -4.23 3.96 -1.97
CA PHE A 61 -4.05 3.44 -3.33
C PHE A 61 -3.47 2.03 -3.24
N LEU A 62 -4.31 1.05 -3.49
CA LEU A 62 -3.94 -0.36 -3.48
C LEU A 62 -3.45 -0.80 -4.86
N THR A 63 -2.59 -1.81 -4.90
CA THR A 63 -2.14 -2.41 -6.16
C THR A 63 -3.28 -3.11 -6.86
N LEU A 64 -3.19 -3.25 -8.19
CA LEU A 64 -4.13 -4.04 -9.00
C LEU A 64 -4.40 -5.42 -8.39
N THR A 65 -3.34 -6.13 -8.01
CA THR A 65 -3.42 -7.47 -7.42
C THR A 65 -4.14 -7.50 -6.07
N ALA A 66 -3.95 -6.47 -5.24
CA ALA A 66 -4.66 -6.35 -3.96
C ALA A 66 -6.15 -6.09 -4.19
N VAL A 67 -6.51 -5.17 -5.08
CA VAL A 67 -7.93 -4.88 -5.40
C VAL A 67 -8.61 -6.10 -6.00
N PHE A 68 -7.97 -6.79 -6.95
CA PHE A 68 -8.49 -8.03 -7.53
C PHE A 68 -8.71 -9.10 -6.46
N SER A 69 -7.72 -9.30 -5.58
CA SER A 69 -7.82 -10.28 -4.49
C SER A 69 -8.97 -9.97 -3.54
N ILE A 70 -9.18 -8.69 -3.21
CA ILE A 70 -10.30 -8.23 -2.38
C ILE A 70 -11.63 -8.61 -3.06
N LEU A 71 -11.85 -8.17 -4.30
CA LEU A 71 -13.09 -8.43 -5.03
C LEU A 71 -13.37 -9.93 -5.17
N ARG A 72 -12.34 -10.72 -5.55
CA ARG A 72 -12.44 -12.17 -5.69
C ARG A 72 -12.79 -12.85 -4.36
N ASN A 73 -12.12 -12.48 -3.28
CA ASN A 73 -12.35 -13.09 -1.97
C ASN A 73 -13.71 -12.72 -1.41
N THR A 74 -14.14 -11.46 -1.54
CA THR A 74 -15.47 -11.01 -1.15
C THR A 74 -16.56 -11.72 -1.94
N TYR A 75 -16.39 -11.91 -3.25
CA TYR A 75 -17.34 -12.67 -4.05
C TYR A 75 -17.44 -14.13 -3.59
N ASN A 76 -16.29 -14.80 -3.44
CA ASN A 76 -16.24 -16.22 -3.05
C ASN A 76 -16.75 -16.48 -1.63
N SER A 77 -16.65 -15.51 -0.72
CA SER A 77 -17.14 -15.62 0.65
C SER A 77 -18.60 -15.21 0.82
N GLY A 78 -19.27 -14.77 -0.25
CA GLY A 78 -20.65 -14.27 -0.17
C GLY A 78 -20.80 -12.89 0.47
N GLY A 79 -19.74 -12.07 0.45
CA GLY A 79 -19.80 -10.68 0.92
C GLY A 79 -18.98 -10.35 2.17
N ASP A 80 -18.09 -11.24 2.62
CA ASP A 80 -17.18 -10.94 3.75
C ASP A 80 -16.08 -9.97 3.33
N TRP A 81 -16.39 -8.67 3.42
CA TRP A 81 -15.46 -7.57 3.17
C TRP A 81 -14.35 -7.48 4.21
N GLU A 82 -14.66 -7.70 5.50
CA GLU A 82 -13.68 -7.51 6.57
C GLU A 82 -12.50 -8.46 6.40
N THR A 83 -12.76 -9.76 6.22
CA THR A 83 -11.69 -10.75 6.03
C THR A 83 -10.94 -10.51 4.73
N ALA A 84 -11.64 -10.19 3.63
CA ALA A 84 -11.02 -9.96 2.33
C ALA A 84 -10.06 -8.75 2.35
N LEU A 85 -10.49 -7.66 3.00
CA LEU A 85 -9.70 -6.43 3.17
C LEU A 85 -8.50 -6.67 4.09
N ARG A 86 -8.72 -7.26 5.28
CA ARG A 86 -7.63 -7.55 6.24
C ARG A 86 -6.54 -8.44 5.66
N LYS A 87 -6.90 -9.43 4.82
CA LYS A 87 -5.93 -10.32 4.17
C LYS A 87 -5.10 -9.62 3.09
N SER A 88 -5.66 -8.63 2.42
CA SER A 88 -5.05 -8.02 1.23
C SER A 88 -4.32 -6.72 1.54
N ILE A 89 -4.67 -6.05 2.63
CA ILE A 89 -4.05 -4.78 3.03
C ILE A 89 -2.78 -5.06 3.86
N PRO A 90 -1.63 -4.45 3.52
CA PRO A 90 -0.40 -4.68 4.26
C PRO A 90 -0.52 -4.27 5.72
N VAL A 91 0.01 -5.10 6.62
CA VAL A 91 -0.06 -4.89 8.09
C VAL A 91 0.45 -3.50 8.50
N ARG A 92 1.48 -2.98 7.83
CA ARG A 92 2.03 -1.63 8.09
C ARG A 92 1.00 -0.51 7.91
N ASN A 93 0.00 -0.69 7.06
CA ASN A 93 -1.04 0.31 6.80
C ASN A 93 -2.11 0.35 7.90
N VAL A 94 -2.25 -0.74 8.67
CA VAL A 94 -3.32 -0.91 9.67
C VAL A 94 -2.84 -1.02 11.11
N ARG A 95 -1.54 -1.25 11.31
CA ARG A 95 -0.91 -1.24 12.65
C ARG A 95 -0.12 0.03 12.87
N SER A 96 -0.34 0.66 14.02
CA SER A 96 0.46 1.80 14.48
C SER A 96 1.87 1.36 14.87
N ALA A 97 2.77 2.30 15.14
CA ALA A 97 4.09 1.96 15.63
C ALA A 97 3.99 1.23 16.98
N GLU A 98 3.07 1.67 17.84
CA GLU A 98 2.80 1.20 19.22
C GLU A 98 2.32 -0.25 19.24
N GLU A 99 1.54 -0.65 18.24
CA GLU A 99 1.03 -2.02 18.08
C GLU A 99 2.07 -3.00 17.50
N LYS A 100 3.26 -2.51 17.11
CA LYS A 100 4.37 -3.38 16.69
C LYS A 100 5.04 -3.98 17.91
N SER A 101 5.29 -5.30 17.86
CA SER A 101 5.91 -6.06 18.95
C SER A 101 7.13 -5.33 19.55
N PRO A 102 7.18 -5.17 20.89
CA PRO A 102 8.34 -4.61 21.57
C PRO A 102 9.65 -5.31 21.19
N ALA A 103 9.61 -6.63 20.97
CA ALA A 103 10.78 -7.42 20.57
C ALA A 103 11.30 -7.01 19.18
N GLY A 104 10.40 -6.70 18.24
CA GLY A 104 10.78 -6.22 16.90
C GLY A 104 11.44 -4.85 16.94
N ARG A 105 10.96 -3.94 17.81
CA ARG A 105 11.60 -2.63 18.03
C ARG A 105 13.01 -2.79 18.58
N VAL A 106 13.17 -3.60 19.63
CA VAL A 106 14.47 -3.88 20.25
C VAL A 106 15.46 -4.48 19.25
N LEU A 107 15.01 -5.41 18.39
CA LEU A 107 15.85 -6.00 17.36
C LEU A 107 16.31 -4.95 16.33
N HIS A 108 15.38 -4.14 15.81
CA HIS A 108 15.74 -3.08 14.85
C HIS A 108 16.65 -2.02 15.45
N ASP A 109 16.48 -1.67 16.73
CA ASP A 109 17.36 -0.74 17.43
C ASP A 109 18.79 -1.29 17.58
N LYS A 110 18.92 -2.61 17.81
CA LYS A 110 20.23 -3.28 17.85
C LYS A 110 20.90 -3.24 16.47
N ILE A 111 20.18 -3.59 15.41
CA ILE A 111 20.67 -3.54 14.03
C ILE A 111 21.14 -2.12 13.70
N ARG A 112 20.30 -1.10 13.96
CA ARG A 112 20.61 0.30 13.67
C ARG A 112 21.87 0.79 14.42
N ARG A 113 22.03 0.39 15.69
CA ARG A 113 23.23 0.73 16.47
C ARG A 113 24.48 0.09 15.88
N PHE A 114 24.38 -1.17 15.48
CA PHE A 114 25.48 -1.89 14.85
C PHE A 114 25.88 -1.25 13.52
N ASP A 115 24.91 -0.93 12.65
CA ASP A 115 25.17 -0.24 11.38
C ASP A 115 25.87 1.11 11.59
N GLN A 116 25.45 1.88 12.60
CA GLN A 116 26.11 3.15 12.95
C GLN A 116 27.55 2.95 13.42
N GLN A 117 27.84 1.87 14.15
CA GLN A 117 29.19 1.54 14.60
C GLN A 117 30.06 1.10 13.42
N LEU A 118 29.54 0.26 12.53
CA LEU A 118 30.22 -0.16 11.31
C LEU A 118 30.55 1.04 10.42
N LEU A 119 29.58 1.92 10.15
CA LEU A 119 29.82 3.13 9.36
C LEU A 119 30.93 3.99 9.95
N LYS A 120 30.96 4.17 11.29
CA LYS A 120 32.04 4.90 11.96
C LYS A 120 33.41 4.22 11.84
N MET A 121 33.46 2.89 11.88
CA MET A 121 34.70 2.13 11.70
C MET A 121 35.20 2.24 10.26
N VAL A 122 34.32 2.06 9.28
CA VAL A 122 34.62 2.23 7.86
C VAL A 122 35.08 3.67 7.57
N GLU A 123 34.39 4.69 8.09
CA GLU A 123 34.84 6.09 7.96
C GLU A 123 36.23 6.33 8.54
N ARG A 124 36.59 5.64 9.62
CA ARG A 124 37.90 5.76 10.27
C ARG A 124 39.01 5.09 9.47
N GLU A 125 38.75 3.92 8.88
CA GLU A 125 39.77 3.16 8.15
C GLU A 125 40.01 3.63 6.72
N ILE A 126 38.94 4.02 6.01
CA ILE A 126 39.02 4.31 4.57
C ILE A 126 38.91 5.82 4.26
N GLY A 127 38.58 6.63 5.26
CA GLY A 127 38.37 8.08 5.11
C GLY A 127 37.02 8.44 4.46
N LYS A 128 36.48 9.61 4.82
CA LYS A 128 35.14 10.06 4.40
C LYS A 128 34.95 10.21 2.88
N GLU A 129 36.03 10.44 2.13
CA GLU A 129 35.95 10.70 0.69
C GLU A 129 35.74 9.42 -0.14
N ALA A 130 36.26 8.28 0.30
CA ALA A 130 36.13 7.00 -0.41
C ALA A 130 34.68 6.47 -0.42
N ILE A 131 33.88 6.83 0.59
CA ILE A 131 32.49 6.34 0.75
C ILE A 131 31.51 7.09 -0.16
N ARG A 132 31.77 8.36 -0.49
CA ARG A 132 30.89 9.17 -1.37
C ARG A 132 31.03 8.86 -2.86
N GLY A 133 32.10 8.20 -3.29
CA GLY A 133 32.37 7.92 -4.72
C GLY A 133 31.66 6.69 -5.28
N ASN A 134 31.06 5.84 -4.44
CA ASN A 134 30.52 4.52 -4.82
C ASN A 134 29.01 4.34 -4.54
N LEU A 135 28.28 5.43 -4.28
CA LEU A 135 26.82 5.47 -4.10
C LEU A 135 26.20 6.39 -5.16
#